data_AF-Q5JFY4-F1
#
_entry.id   AF-Q5JFY4-F1
#
_cell.length_a   1.000
_cell.length_b   1.000
_cell.length_c   1.000
_cell.angle_alpha   90.00
_cell.angle_beta   90.00
_cell.angle_gamma   90.00
#
_symmetry.space_group_name_H-M   'P 1'
#
loop_
_entity.id
_entity.type
_entity.pdbx_description
1 polymer ?
#
loop_
_entity_poly.entity_id
_entity_poly.type
_entity_poly.pdbx_seq_one_letter_code
_entity_poly.pdbx_strand_id
1 'polypeptide(L)'
;MDDKMEVLKEIAEREYRFFERLQPTNPECKREKTFKFMRISRFYPYSLETLLSYLDDLIEAEKEGRNPLYEKYACMEGRMGIPEDKRGLIERIVQIEKSWIEELHGKYPHAIENKPEFQRYLACELSTFSVQTLERYLEDVERAKEAGRNLALESYLYTFSRLGYSSLEEVEEKFKKRALQK
;
A
#
# COMPACT_ATOMS: atom_id res chain seq x y z
N MET A 1 -3.48 21.30 1.74
CA MET A 1 -2.42 20.34 1.35
C MET A 1 -1.68 19.82 2.58
N ASP A 2 -1.53 20.66 3.61
CA ASP A 2 -0.90 20.30 4.89
C ASP A 2 -1.68 19.20 5.64
N ASP A 3 -3.01 19.27 5.71
CA ASP A 3 -3.82 18.31 6.48
C ASP A 3 -3.66 16.86 6.04
N LYS A 4 -3.67 16.59 4.72
CA LYS A 4 -3.51 15.23 4.18
C LYS A 4 -2.13 14.65 4.49
N MET A 5 -1.09 15.47 4.40
CA MET A 5 0.28 15.03 4.68
C MET A 5 0.46 14.71 6.16
N GLU A 6 -0.15 15.48 7.06
CA GLU A 6 -0.12 15.18 8.50
C GLU A 6 -0.83 13.86 8.82
N VAL A 7 -2.00 13.60 8.21
CA VAL A 7 -2.69 12.31 8.36
C VAL A 7 -1.83 11.15 7.85
N LEU A 8 -1.18 11.29 6.69
CA LEU A 8 -0.28 10.26 6.15
C LEU A 8 0.92 9.98 7.06
N LYS A 9 1.50 11.02 7.67
CA LYS A 9 2.60 10.86 8.63
C LYS A 9 2.12 10.12 9.89
N GLU A 10 0.94 10.45 10.40
CA GLU A 10 0.37 9.78 11.58
C GLU A 10 0.04 8.30 11.30
N ILE A 11 -0.53 7.99 10.13
CA ILE A 11 -0.73 6.60 9.67
C ILE A 11 0.61 5.86 9.67
N ALA A 12 1.63 6.43 9.00
CA ALA A 12 2.94 5.81 8.88
C ALA A 12 3.64 5.63 10.24
N GLU A 13 3.47 6.56 11.17
CA GLU A 13 3.94 6.49 12.55
C GLU A 13 3.29 5.32 13.30
N ARG A 14 1.95 5.21 13.25
CA ARG A 14 1.20 4.16 13.94
C ARG A 14 1.52 2.77 13.41
N GLU A 15 1.57 2.63 12.09
CA GLU A 15 1.97 1.38 11.46
C GLU A 15 3.41 1.00 11.83
N TYR A 16 4.31 1.98 11.93
CA TYR A 16 5.67 1.71 12.38
C TYR A 16 5.71 1.22 13.83
N ARG A 17 4.89 1.76 14.73
CA ARG A 17 4.79 1.24 16.11
C ARG A 17 4.28 -0.20 16.14
N PHE A 18 3.28 -0.53 15.33
CA PHE A 18 2.82 -1.91 15.18
C PHE A 18 3.92 -2.83 14.65
N PHE A 19 4.68 -2.36 13.67
CA PHE A 19 5.79 -3.07 13.07
C PHE A 19 6.95 -3.31 14.05
N GLU A 20 7.33 -2.29 14.82
CA GLU A 20 8.40 -2.39 15.83
C GLU A 20 8.06 -3.43 16.90
N ARG A 21 6.80 -3.49 17.34
CA ARG A 21 6.29 -4.49 18.30
C ARG A 21 6.34 -5.93 17.76
N LEU A 22 6.43 -6.14 16.43
CA LEU A 22 6.65 -7.48 15.86
C LEU A 22 8.06 -8.02 16.13
N GLN A 23 8.99 -7.19 16.62
CA GLN A 23 10.40 -7.51 16.81
C GLN A 23 11.01 -8.22 15.58
N PRO A 24 10.94 -7.61 14.38
CA PRO A 24 11.45 -8.23 13.18
C PRO A 24 12.96 -8.49 13.32
N THR A 25 13.38 -9.73 13.08
CA THR A 25 14.78 -10.15 13.17
C THR A 25 15.65 -9.58 12.05
N ASN A 26 15.04 -8.99 11.02
CA ASN A 26 15.74 -8.45 9.86
C ASN A 26 16.25 -7.01 10.12
N PRO A 27 17.57 -6.74 10.01
CA PRO A 27 18.14 -5.40 10.22
C PRO A 27 17.64 -4.32 9.26
N GLU A 28 17.14 -4.68 8.07
CA GLU A 28 16.48 -3.73 7.16
C GLU A 28 15.18 -3.15 7.72
N CYS A 29 14.56 -3.85 8.67
CA CYS A 29 13.38 -3.41 9.41
C CYS A 29 13.69 -2.30 10.42
N LYS A 30 14.96 -1.97 10.65
CA LYS A 30 15.39 -0.84 11.49
C LYS A 30 15.45 0.50 10.75
N ARG A 31 15.16 0.53 9.44
CA ARG A 31 15.11 1.77 8.66
C ARG A 31 13.73 2.43 8.76
N GLU A 32 13.43 2.98 9.94
CA GLU A 32 12.18 3.71 10.23
C GLU A 32 11.80 4.73 9.14
N LYS A 33 12.76 5.58 8.74
CA LYS A 33 12.54 6.60 7.71
C LYS A 33 12.11 5.99 6.38
N THR A 34 12.71 4.87 5.99
CA THR A 34 12.34 4.16 4.76
C THR A 34 10.96 3.52 4.88
N PHE A 35 10.65 2.88 6.01
CA PHE A 35 9.32 2.31 6.25
C PHE A 35 8.24 3.39 6.12
N LYS A 36 8.39 4.50 6.86
CA LYS A 36 7.43 5.61 6.84
C LYS A 36 7.29 6.21 5.44
N PHE A 37 8.40 6.42 4.74
CA PHE A 37 8.39 6.92 3.37
C PHE A 37 7.59 6.01 2.42
N MET A 38 7.78 4.69 2.50
CA MET A 38 7.06 3.73 1.67
C MET A 38 5.55 3.71 2.01
N ARG A 39 5.19 3.79 3.30
CA ARG A 39 3.77 3.84 3.71
C ARG A 39 3.08 5.13 3.26
N ILE A 40 3.72 6.28 3.44
CA ILE A 40 3.22 7.56 2.91
C ILE A 40 3.03 7.47 1.40
N SER A 41 4.01 6.94 0.68
CA SER A 41 3.94 6.85 -0.79
C SER A 41 2.77 5.97 -1.25
N ARG A 42 2.56 4.82 -0.58
CA ARG A 42 1.48 3.88 -0.89
C ARG A 42 0.09 4.48 -0.71
N PHE A 43 -0.09 5.31 0.32
CA PHE A 43 -1.38 5.92 0.66
C PHE A 43 -1.56 7.33 0.11
N TYR A 44 -0.52 7.95 -0.44
CA TYR A 44 -0.56 9.29 -1.01
C TYR A 44 -1.69 9.54 -2.05
N PRO A 45 -2.03 8.58 -2.94
CA PRO A 45 -3.08 8.81 -3.95
C PRO A 45 -4.52 8.84 -3.41
N TYR A 46 -4.78 8.29 -2.23
CA TYR A 46 -6.14 8.10 -1.68
C TYR A 46 -6.75 9.40 -1.16
N SER A 47 -8.07 9.47 -1.07
CA SER A 47 -8.78 10.66 -0.54
C SER A 47 -8.50 10.87 0.95
N LEU A 48 -8.74 12.10 1.44
CA LEU A 48 -8.55 12.40 2.86
C LEU A 48 -9.53 11.59 3.72
N GLU A 49 -10.73 11.37 3.21
CA GLU A 49 -11.80 10.60 3.84
C GLU A 49 -11.40 9.13 4.06
N THR A 50 -10.80 8.49 3.05
CA THR A 50 -10.23 7.14 3.20
C THR A 50 -9.10 7.11 4.23
N LEU A 51 -8.20 8.11 4.20
CA LEU A 51 -7.07 8.17 5.11
C LEU A 51 -7.50 8.40 6.56
N LEU A 52 -8.49 9.26 6.81
CA LEU A 52 -9.05 9.47 8.15
C LEU A 52 -9.73 8.20 8.67
N SER A 53 -10.52 7.52 7.83
CA SER A 53 -11.12 6.22 8.16
C SER A 53 -10.07 5.18 8.53
N TYR A 54 -8.98 5.11 7.76
CA TYR A 54 -7.90 4.18 8.06
C TYR A 54 -7.13 4.56 9.33
N LEU A 55 -6.93 5.85 9.58
CA LEU A 55 -6.32 6.33 10.82
C LEU A 55 -7.18 5.93 12.04
N ASP A 56 -8.50 6.04 11.94
CA ASP A 56 -9.42 5.59 12.98
C ASP A 56 -9.30 4.08 13.22
N ASP A 57 -9.20 3.26 12.17
CA ASP A 57 -8.95 1.80 12.30
C ASP A 57 -7.67 1.50 13.08
N LEU A 58 -6.59 2.25 12.82
CA LEU A 58 -5.31 2.08 13.53
C LEU A 58 -5.40 2.51 15.00
N ILE A 59 -6.16 3.57 15.29
CA ILE A 59 -6.39 4.06 16.65
C ILE A 59 -7.22 3.04 17.44
N GLU A 60 -8.32 2.55 16.87
CA GLU A 60 -9.16 1.55 17.52
C GLU A 60 -8.41 0.23 17.74
N ALA A 61 -7.64 -0.23 16.75
CA ALA A 61 -6.80 -1.41 16.92
C ALA A 61 -5.80 -1.26 18.09
N GLU A 62 -5.20 -0.08 18.27
CA GLU A 62 -4.32 0.18 19.40
C GLU A 62 -5.08 0.14 20.74
N LYS A 63 -6.28 0.73 20.81
CA LYS A 63 -7.14 0.69 22.01
C LYS A 63 -7.56 -0.73 22.39
N GLU A 64 -7.84 -1.56 21.39
CA GLU A 64 -8.23 -2.96 21.55
C GLU A 64 -7.04 -3.90 21.82
N GLY A 65 -5.80 -3.41 21.78
CA GLY A 65 -4.59 -4.22 21.91
C GLY A 65 -4.34 -5.15 20.71
N ARG A 66 -5.02 -4.91 19.58
CA ARG A 66 -4.80 -5.58 18.30
C ARG A 66 -3.53 -5.04 17.62
N ASN A 67 -3.00 -5.82 16.67
CA ASN A 67 -1.88 -5.40 15.84
C ASN A 67 -2.20 -5.75 14.38
N PRO A 68 -2.68 -4.76 13.58
CA PRO A 68 -3.05 -4.98 12.18
C PRO A 68 -1.91 -5.56 11.33
N LEU A 69 -0.65 -5.19 11.58
CA LEU A 69 0.48 -5.75 10.83
C LEU A 69 0.71 -7.22 11.18
N TYR A 70 0.57 -7.59 12.46
CA TYR A 70 0.60 -9.01 12.86
C TYR A 70 -0.49 -9.82 12.15
N GLU A 71 -1.72 -9.29 12.14
CA GLU A 71 -2.88 -9.94 11.53
C GLU A 71 -2.70 -10.11 10.02
N LYS A 72 -2.17 -9.11 9.34
CA LYS A 72 -1.77 -9.18 7.94
C LYS A 72 -0.80 -10.31 7.69
N TYR A 73 0.29 -10.41 8.46
CA TYR A 73 1.27 -11.48 8.28
C TYR A 73 0.70 -12.86 8.63
N ALA A 74 -0.13 -12.95 9.67
CA ALA A 74 -0.85 -14.18 10.00
C ALA A 74 -1.79 -14.62 8.87
N CYS A 75 -2.47 -13.68 8.20
CA CYS A 75 -3.24 -13.95 7.00
C CYS A 75 -2.36 -14.44 5.85
N MET A 76 -1.22 -13.77 5.60
CA MET A 76 -0.28 -14.17 4.56
C MET A 76 0.26 -15.59 4.77
N GLU A 77 0.48 -15.99 6.01
CA GLU A 77 0.92 -17.33 6.41
C GLU A 77 -0.22 -18.36 6.47
N GLY A 78 -1.47 -17.94 6.24
CA GLY A 78 -2.64 -18.81 6.31
C GLY A 78 -3.09 -19.16 7.72
N ARG A 79 -2.54 -18.50 8.75
CA ARG A 79 -2.96 -18.63 10.16
C ARG A 79 -4.25 -17.85 10.47
N MET A 80 -4.60 -16.88 9.63
CA MET A 80 -5.88 -16.17 9.66
C MET A 80 -6.52 -16.14 8.27
N GLY A 81 -7.85 -16.16 8.22
CA GLY A 81 -8.61 -16.02 6.99
C GLY A 81 -9.02 -14.56 6.73
N ILE A 82 -9.43 -14.28 5.49
CA ILE A 82 -10.14 -13.04 5.16
C ILE A 82 -11.57 -13.14 5.72
N PRO A 83 -12.04 -12.16 6.53
CA PRO A 83 -13.41 -12.14 7.03
C PRO A 83 -14.45 -12.15 5.90
N GLU A 84 -15.53 -12.92 6.07
CA GLU A 84 -16.52 -13.16 5.01
C GLU A 84 -17.29 -11.90 4.63
N ASP A 85 -17.60 -11.06 5.61
CA ASP A 85 -18.24 -9.75 5.45
C ASP A 85 -17.40 -8.76 4.63
N LYS A 86 -16.08 -8.97 4.55
CA LYS A 86 -15.14 -8.12 3.80
C LYS A 86 -14.77 -8.70 2.44
N ARG A 87 -15.00 -10.01 2.21
CA ARG A 87 -14.49 -10.74 1.04
C ARG A 87 -14.86 -10.07 -0.28
N GLY A 88 -16.13 -9.73 -0.47
CA GLY A 88 -16.60 -9.12 -1.71
C GLY A 88 -15.98 -7.74 -2.01
N LEU A 89 -15.77 -6.91 -0.99
CA LEU A 89 -15.10 -5.61 -1.14
C LEU A 89 -13.62 -5.80 -1.50
N ILE A 90 -12.94 -6.68 -0.78
CA ILE A 90 -11.51 -6.96 -0.99
C ILE A 90 -11.26 -7.53 -2.39
N GLU A 91 -12.07 -8.48 -2.84
CA GLU A 91 -11.95 -9.07 -4.18
C GLU A 91 -12.06 -8.03 -5.29
N ARG A 92 -13.04 -7.11 -5.19
CA ARG A 92 -13.21 -6.00 -6.14
C ARG A 92 -12.00 -5.07 -6.15
N ILE A 93 -11.54 -4.64 -4.97
CA ILE A 93 -10.37 -3.77 -4.83
C ILE A 93 -9.12 -4.43 -5.45
N VAL A 94 -8.86 -5.68 -5.06
CA VAL A 94 -7.68 -6.45 -5.51
C VAL A 94 -7.70 -6.62 -7.02
N GLN A 95 -8.86 -6.89 -7.63
CA GLN A 95 -8.99 -7.04 -9.07
C GLN A 95 -8.62 -5.74 -9.82
N ILE A 96 -9.06 -4.58 -9.32
CA ILE A 96 -8.76 -3.30 -9.95
C ILE A 96 -7.26 -2.99 -9.81
N GLU A 97 -6.70 -3.06 -8.60
CA GLU A 97 -5.28 -2.74 -8.40
C GLU A 97 -4.35 -3.72 -9.12
N LYS A 98 -4.72 -5.01 -9.21
CA LYS A 98 -3.98 -5.99 -10.01
C LYS A 98 -3.90 -5.55 -11.47
N SER A 99 -5.03 -5.13 -12.07
CA SER A 99 -5.04 -4.69 -13.46
C SER A 99 -4.15 -3.48 -13.70
N TRP A 100 -4.06 -2.57 -12.72
CA TRP A 100 -3.15 -1.43 -12.77
C TRP A 100 -1.67 -1.85 -12.68
N ILE A 101 -1.33 -2.79 -11.81
CA ILE A 101 0.03 -3.32 -11.73
C ILE A 101 0.41 -4.08 -13.00
N GLU A 102 -0.49 -4.86 -13.58
CA GLU A 102 -0.28 -5.56 -14.86
C GLU A 102 -0.04 -4.58 -16.01
N GLU A 103 -0.85 -3.52 -16.10
CA GLU A 103 -0.68 -2.46 -17.09
C GLU A 103 0.68 -1.76 -16.94
N LEU A 104 1.04 -1.39 -15.72
CA LEU A 104 2.30 -0.70 -15.43
C LEU A 104 3.51 -1.59 -15.67
N HIS A 105 3.45 -2.86 -15.30
CA HIS A 105 4.51 -3.82 -15.57
C HIS A 105 4.68 -4.06 -17.07
N GLY A 106 3.59 -4.08 -17.85
CA GLY A 106 3.66 -4.17 -19.31
C GLY A 106 4.38 -2.98 -19.96
N LYS A 107 4.24 -1.78 -19.38
CA LYS A 107 4.89 -0.55 -19.87
C LYS A 107 6.31 -0.37 -19.34
N TYR A 108 6.56 -0.74 -18.07
CA TYR A 108 7.82 -0.50 -17.35
C TYR A 108 8.26 -1.76 -16.59
N PRO A 109 8.62 -2.86 -17.30
CA PRO A 109 8.89 -4.16 -16.70
C PRO A 109 10.13 -4.18 -15.80
N HIS A 110 11.08 -3.25 -15.97
CA HIS A 110 12.28 -3.16 -15.12
C HIS A 110 12.06 -2.27 -13.90
N ALA A 111 11.21 -1.23 -13.99
CA ALA A 111 10.89 -0.33 -12.88
C ALA A 111 9.79 -0.87 -11.96
N ILE A 112 8.79 -1.54 -12.53
CA ILE A 112 7.60 -2.03 -11.83
C ILE A 112 7.58 -3.55 -11.89
N GLU A 113 7.53 -4.19 -10.74
CA GLU A 113 7.49 -5.64 -10.63
C GLU A 113 6.06 -6.14 -10.45
N ASN A 114 5.62 -7.09 -11.29
CA ASN A 114 4.35 -7.80 -11.09
C ASN A 114 4.60 -9.09 -10.31
N LYS A 115 4.57 -9.00 -8.97
CA LYS A 115 4.82 -10.13 -8.08
C LYS A 115 3.62 -11.09 -8.03
N PRO A 116 3.83 -12.42 -8.15
CA PRO A 116 2.75 -13.41 -8.01
C PRO A 116 1.95 -13.26 -6.70
N GLU A 117 2.63 -12.91 -5.61
CA GLU A 117 2.06 -12.72 -4.29
C GLU A 117 1.32 -11.38 -4.09
N PHE A 118 1.33 -10.46 -5.05
CA PHE A 118 0.73 -9.12 -4.91
C PHE A 118 -0.74 -9.18 -4.46
N GLN A 119 -1.55 -10.02 -5.11
CA GLN A 119 -2.97 -10.17 -4.79
C GLN A 119 -3.17 -10.66 -3.35
N ARG A 120 -2.39 -11.66 -2.91
CA ARG A 120 -2.46 -12.20 -1.55
C ARG A 120 -2.01 -11.17 -0.52
N TYR A 121 -0.92 -10.46 -0.81
CA TYR A 121 -0.39 -9.40 0.05
C TYR A 121 -1.43 -8.29 0.26
N LEU A 122 -2.01 -7.79 -0.83
CA LEU A 122 -3.03 -6.73 -0.78
C LEU A 122 -4.30 -7.22 -0.07
N ALA A 123 -4.79 -8.41 -0.40
CA ALA A 123 -5.98 -8.96 0.25
C ALA A 123 -5.82 -9.14 1.76
N CYS A 124 -4.65 -9.60 2.20
CA CYS A 124 -4.33 -9.74 3.63
C CYS A 124 -4.03 -8.42 4.33
N GLU A 125 -3.62 -7.38 3.61
CA GLU A 125 -3.55 -6.03 4.18
C GLU A 125 -4.95 -5.46 4.38
N LEU A 126 -5.79 -5.53 3.36
CA LEU A 126 -7.15 -5.02 3.37
C LEU A 126 -8.06 -5.75 4.38
N SER A 127 -7.79 -7.02 4.68
CA SER A 127 -8.57 -7.77 5.69
C SER A 127 -8.49 -7.15 7.10
N THR A 128 -7.44 -6.37 7.36
CA THR A 128 -7.20 -5.67 8.64
C THR A 128 -7.98 -4.37 8.78
N PHE A 129 -8.54 -3.86 7.68
CA PHE A 129 -9.27 -2.59 7.64
C PHE A 129 -10.73 -2.83 8.05
N SER A 130 -11.40 -1.84 8.63
CA SER A 130 -12.85 -1.95 8.86
C SER A 130 -13.62 -1.99 7.54
N VAL A 131 -14.85 -2.50 7.57
CA VAL A 131 -15.75 -2.46 6.41
C VAL A 131 -15.91 -1.02 5.90
N GLN A 132 -16.03 -0.06 6.83
CA GLN A 132 -16.18 1.36 6.51
C GLN A 132 -14.98 1.92 5.72
N THR A 133 -13.76 1.55 6.13
CA THR A 133 -12.55 1.94 5.39
C THR A 133 -12.48 1.25 4.02
N LEU A 134 -12.88 -0.02 3.93
CA LEU A 134 -12.91 -0.75 2.65
C LEU A 134 -13.91 -0.17 1.65
N GLU A 135 -15.07 0.30 2.11
CA GLU A 135 -16.05 0.97 1.26
C GLU A 135 -15.46 2.25 0.66
N ARG A 136 -14.86 3.13 1.48
CA ARG A 136 -14.20 4.36 1.01
C ARG A 136 -13.01 4.09 0.10
N TYR A 137 -12.23 3.08 0.44
CA TYR A 137 -11.12 2.63 -0.38
C TYR A 137 -11.61 2.20 -1.77
N LEU A 138 -12.69 1.41 -1.82
CA LEU A 138 -13.29 0.98 -3.08
C LEU A 138 -13.81 2.18 -3.87
N GLU A 139 -14.47 3.15 -3.23
CA GLU A 139 -14.91 4.39 -3.88
C GLU A 139 -13.76 5.16 -4.53
N ASP A 140 -12.61 5.30 -3.86
CA ASP A 140 -11.42 5.95 -4.41
C ASP A 140 -10.91 5.21 -5.65
N VAL A 141 -10.83 3.88 -5.56
CA VAL A 141 -10.32 3.01 -6.61
C VAL A 141 -11.24 3.02 -7.83
N GLU A 142 -12.56 2.94 -7.62
CA GLU A 142 -13.56 2.97 -8.68
C GLU A 142 -13.62 4.34 -9.36
N ARG A 143 -13.65 5.42 -8.58
CA ARG A 143 -13.62 6.79 -9.11
C ARG A 143 -12.36 7.08 -9.92
N ALA A 144 -11.20 6.60 -9.45
CA ALA A 144 -9.96 6.72 -10.20
C ALA A 144 -10.06 5.96 -11.53
N LYS A 145 -10.55 4.72 -11.51
CA LYS A 145 -10.73 3.90 -12.71
C LYS A 145 -11.69 4.55 -13.71
N GLU A 146 -12.83 5.05 -13.26
CA GLU A 146 -13.82 5.75 -14.09
C GLU A 146 -13.26 7.03 -14.73
N ALA A 147 -12.40 7.74 -13.99
CA ALA A 147 -11.69 8.92 -14.49
C ALA A 147 -10.46 8.60 -15.36
N GLY A 148 -10.18 7.32 -15.66
CA GLY A 148 -9.00 6.90 -16.42
C GLY A 148 -7.68 7.09 -15.66
N ARG A 149 -7.74 7.26 -14.34
CA ARG A 149 -6.58 7.36 -13.45
C ARG A 149 -6.15 5.98 -12.95
N ASN A 150 -4.93 5.91 -12.47
CA ASN A 150 -4.32 4.70 -11.92
C ASN A 150 -3.61 5.09 -10.61
N LEU A 151 -4.17 4.69 -9.46
CA LEU A 151 -3.61 5.08 -8.17
C LEU A 151 -2.25 4.42 -7.90
N ALA A 152 -1.99 3.24 -8.45
CA ALA A 152 -0.66 2.61 -8.36
C ALA A 152 0.39 3.47 -9.08
N LEU A 153 0.06 3.98 -10.27
CA LEU A 153 0.91 4.91 -11.03
C LEU A 153 1.21 6.17 -10.22
N GLU A 154 0.19 6.79 -9.64
CA GLU A 154 0.34 7.99 -8.82
C GLU A 154 1.25 7.74 -7.60
N SER A 155 1.12 6.58 -6.95
CA SER A 155 2.01 6.14 -5.86
C SER A 155 3.46 6.01 -6.33
N TYR A 156 3.71 5.39 -7.48
CA TYR A 156 5.07 5.27 -8.04
C TYR A 156 5.65 6.62 -8.45
N LEU A 157 4.88 7.48 -9.10
CA LEU A 157 5.32 8.84 -9.46
C LEU A 157 5.68 9.66 -8.22
N TYR A 158 4.86 9.58 -7.16
CA TYR A 158 5.20 10.19 -5.88
C TYR A 158 6.51 9.63 -5.31
N THR A 159 6.68 8.32 -5.31
CA THR A 159 7.89 7.66 -4.80
C THR A 159 9.13 8.11 -5.58
N PHE A 160 9.10 8.03 -6.90
CA PHE A 160 10.26 8.29 -7.75
C PHE A 160 10.63 9.77 -7.81
N SER A 161 9.66 10.68 -7.81
CA SER A 161 9.94 12.12 -7.71
C SER A 161 10.67 12.48 -6.41
N ARG A 162 10.32 11.84 -5.28
CA ARG A 162 11.02 12.02 -3.99
C ARG A 162 12.42 11.41 -3.98
N LEU A 163 12.70 10.45 -4.84
CA LEU A 163 14.03 9.87 -5.06
C LEU A 163 14.86 10.63 -6.11
N GLY A 164 14.33 11.72 -6.67
CA GLY A 164 15.03 12.59 -7.62
C GLY A 164 14.89 12.18 -9.08
N TYR A 165 13.98 11.27 -9.41
CA TYR A 165 13.67 10.90 -10.79
C TYR A 165 12.60 11.82 -11.39
N SER A 166 12.75 12.14 -12.66
CA SER A 166 11.84 13.01 -13.40
C SER A 166 10.66 12.26 -14.02
N SER A 167 10.81 10.96 -14.31
CA SER A 167 9.74 10.14 -14.88
C SER A 167 9.94 8.64 -14.66
N LEU A 168 8.92 7.83 -14.97
CA LEU A 168 9.01 6.37 -14.95
C LEU A 168 9.90 5.83 -16.07
N GLU A 169 9.96 6.50 -17.21
CA GLU A 169 10.87 6.15 -18.32
C GLU A 169 12.33 6.26 -17.89
N GLU A 170 12.67 7.30 -17.11
CA GLU A 170 14.03 7.46 -16.57
C GLU A 170 14.39 6.28 -15.65
N VAL A 171 13.46 5.88 -14.78
CA VAL A 171 13.64 4.76 -13.85
C VAL A 171 13.79 3.44 -14.62
N GLU A 172 12.91 3.19 -15.59
CA GLU A 172 12.91 2.01 -16.45
C GLU A 172 14.25 1.86 -17.18
N GLU A 173 14.72 2.90 -17.88
CA GLU A 173 15.98 2.87 -18.61
C GLU A 173 17.19 2.65 -17.69
N LYS A 174 17.18 3.26 -16.50
CA LYS A 174 18.24 3.07 -15.50
C LYS A 174 18.26 1.64 -14.97
N PHE A 175 17.10 1.06 -14.71
CA PHE A 175 16.99 -0.29 -14.14
C PHE A 175 17.28 -1.36 -15.20
N LYS A 176 16.84 -1.13 -16.45
CA LYS A 176 17.21 -1.92 -17.63
C LYS A 176 18.73 -2.01 -17.82
N LYS A 177 19.43 -0.87 -17.79
CA LYS A 177 20.90 -0.84 -17.90
C LYS A 177 21.60 -1.62 -16.80
N ARG A 178 21.08 -1.56 -15.56
CA ARG A 178 21.61 -2.34 -14.43
C ARG A 178 21.38 -3.83 -14.59
N ALA A 179 20.23 -4.24 -15.13
CA ALA A 179 19.91 -5.64 -15.38
C ALA A 179 20.82 -6.25 -16.47
N LEU A 180 21.16 -5.47 -17.49
CA LEU A 180 22.07 -5.89 -18.58
C LEU A 180 23.56 -5.94 -18.18
N GLN A 181 23.92 -5.40 -17.01
CA GLN A 181 25.30 -5.37 -16.49
C GLN A 181 25.56 -6.46 -15.43
N LYS A 182 24.53 -7.25 -15.06
CA LYS A 182 24.63 -8.41 -14.18
C LYS A 182 24.71 -9.69 -15.01
#